data_AF-A0A7J7H588-F1
#
_entry.id   AF-A0A7J7H588-F1
#
_cell.length_a   1.000
_cell.length_b   1.000
_cell.length_c   1.000
_cell.angle_alpha   90.00
_cell.angle_beta   90.00
_cell.angle_gamma   90.00
#
_symmetry.space_group_name_H-M   'P 1'
#
loop_
_entity.id
_entity.type
_entity.pdbx_description
1 polymer ?
#
loop_
_entity_poly.entity_id
_entity_poly.type
_entity_poly.pdbx_seq_one_letter_code
_entity_poly.pdbx_strand_id
1 'polypeptide(L)' 'MGIKGLKHDVVAYNTMIGGFCRIGQVGRAEEFFGEMGLSGMESSCVTFEHLINGYYKIGDVRLWSF' A
#
# COMPACT_ATOMS: atom_id res chain seq x y z
N MET A 1 13.60 3.65 -14.76
CA MET A 1 12.73 3.53 -15.95
C MET A 1 11.30 3.32 -15.46
N GLY A 2 10.49 4.38 -15.39
CA GLY A 2 9.05 4.24 -15.16
C GLY A 2 8.35 4.28 -16.51
N ILE A 3 7.52 3.30 -16.80
CA ILE A 3 6.69 3.31 -18.01
C ILE A 3 5.58 4.35 -17.75
N LYS A 4 5.88 5.62 -18.07
CA LYS A 4 4.90 6.72 -18.04
C LYS A 4 3.80 6.39 -19.04
N GLY A 5 2.66 5.90 -18.54
CA GLY A 5 1.47 5.67 -19.36
C GLY A 5 0.61 4.46 -19.00
N LEU A 6 1.12 3.52 -18.19
CA LEU A 6 0.27 2.44 -17.65
C LEU A 6 -0.40 2.94 -16.38
N LYS A 7 -1.70 3.22 -16.47
CA LYS A 7 -2.56 3.40 -15.30
C LYS A 7 -2.44 2.11 -14.49
N HIS A 8 -1.71 2.14 -13.36
CA HIS A 8 -1.57 0.99 -12.49
C HIS A 8 -2.97 0.51 -12.14
N ASP A 9 -3.27 -0.77 -12.36
CA ASP A 9 -4.53 -1.34 -11.90
C ASP A 9 -4.42 -1.71 -10.41
N VAL A 10 -5.54 -2.12 -9.82
CA VAL A 10 -5.63 -2.52 -8.40
C VAL A 10 -4.59 -3.59 -8.05
N VAL A 11 -4.29 -4.50 -8.99
CA VAL A 11 -3.33 -5.59 -8.77
C VAL A 11 -1.91 -5.05 -8.66
N ALA A 12 -1.54 -4.09 -9.50
CA ALA A 12 -0.22 -3.48 -9.47
C ALA A 12 0.01 -2.68 -8.17
N TYR A 13 -0.97 -1.88 -7.73
CA TYR A 13 -0.88 -1.19 -6.42
C TYR A 13 -0.76 -2.18 -5.27
N ASN A 14 -1.60 -3.23 -5.24
CA ASN A 14 -1.53 -4.27 -4.21
C ASN A 14 -0.16 -4.96 -4.17
N THR A 15 0.41 -5.23 -5.34
CA THR A 15 1.74 -5.84 -5.45
C THR A 15 2.82 -4.93 -4.86
N MET A 16 2.81 -3.64 -5.18
CA MET A 16 3.77 -2.68 -4.63
C MET A 16 3.60 -2.48 -3.12
N ILE A 17 2.36 -2.22 -2.67
CA ILE A 17 2.03 -2.05 -1.24
C ILE A 17 2.46 -3.29 -0.45
N GLY A 18 2.09 -4.49 -0.90
CA GLY A 18 2.48 -5.74 -0.26
C GLY A 18 3.98 -5.97 -0.25
N GLY A 19 4.68 -5.62 -1.34
CA GLY A 19 6.14 -5.68 -1.43
C GLY A 19 6.82 -4.76 -0.39
N PHE A 20 6.40 -3.51 -0.31
CA PHE A 20 6.93 -2.52 0.64
C PHE A 20 6.65 -2.90 2.10
N CYS A 21 5.43 -3.38 2.41
CA CYS A 21 5.09 -3.88 3.75
C CYS A 21 5.95 -5.10 4.14
N ARG A 22 6.25 -6.00 3.20
CA ARG A 22 7.09 -7.19 3.48
C ARG A 22 8.52 -6.84 3.87
N ILE A 23 9.07 -5.75 3.31
CA ILE A 23 10.43 -5.28 3.62
C ILE A 23 10.46 -4.21 4.73
N GLY A 24 9.34 -3.97 5.41
CA GLY A 24 9.24 -2.99 6.51
C GLY A 24 9.24 -1.52 6.07
N GLN A 25 9.14 -1.23 4.77
CA GLN A 25 9.07 0.14 4.23
C GLN A 25 7.63 0.64 4.17
N VAL A 26 6.94 0.62 5.31
CA VAL A 26 5.49 0.93 5.39
C VAL A 26 5.16 2.34 4.89
N GLY A 27 6.03 3.33 5.12
CA GLY A 27 5.83 4.70 4.59
C GLY A 27 5.73 4.77 3.07
N ARG A 28 6.51 3.96 2.35
CA ARG A 28 6.37 3.86 0.89
C ARG A 28 5.09 3.14 0.48
N ALA A 29 4.64 2.16 1.28
CA ALA A 29 3.36 1.51 1.06
C ALA A 29 2.19 2.50 1.22
N GLU A 30 2.26 3.42 2.20
CA GLU A 30 1.30 4.51 2.38
C GLU A 30 1.27 5.48 1.20
N GLU A 31 2.43 5.86 0.65
CA GLU A 31 2.50 6.72 -0.54
C GLU A 31 1.73 6.11 -1.72
N PHE A 32 1.95 4.82 -2.00
CA PHE A 32 1.22 4.10 -3.06
C PHE A 32 -0.27 3.91 -2.74
N PHE A 33 -0.61 3.69 -1.48
CA PHE A 33 -2.01 3.64 -1.05
C PHE A 33 -2.73 4.98 -1.25
N GLY A 34 -2.07 6.10 -0.95
CA GLY A 34 -2.57 7.44 -1.21
C GLY A 34 -2.73 7.72 -2.71
N GLU A 35 -1.75 7.34 -3.52
CA GLU A 35 -1.81 7.46 -4.99
C GLU A 35 -2.98 6.67 -5.59
N MET A 36 -3.25 5.47 -5.07
CA MET A 36 -4.40 4.65 -5.46
C MET A 36 -5.73 5.38 -5.21
N GLY A 37 -5.87 6.00 -4.04
CA GLY A 37 -7.05 6.83 -3.70
C GLY A 37 -7.19 8.06 -4.60
N LEU A 38 -6.09 8.79 -4.86
CA LEU A 38 -6.08 9.93 -5.77
C LEU A 38 -6.41 9.55 -7.22
N SER A 39 -6.13 8.31 -7.60
CA SER A 39 -6.46 7.75 -8.92
C SER A 39 -7.93 7.29 -9.03
N GLY A 40 -8.72 7.45 -7.98
CA GLY A 40 -10.13 7.05 -7.92
C GLY A 40 -10.34 5.54 -7.85
N MET A 41 -9.32 4.78 -7.41
CA MET A 41 -9.41 3.33 -7.29
C MET A 41 -9.81 2.93 -5.88
N GLU A 42 -10.72 1.98 -5.76
CA GLU A 42 -11.05 1.38 -4.47
C GLU A 42 -9.98 0.37 -4.07
N SER A 43 -9.39 0.58 -2.90
CA SER A 43 -8.57 -0.40 -2.20
C SER A 43 -9.36 -1.66 -1.91
N SER A 44 -8.73 -2.83 -2.04
CA SER A 44 -9.35 -4.12 -1.71
C SER A 44 -8.98 -4.59 -0.30
N CYS A 45 -9.64 -5.65 0.18
CA CYS A 45 -9.29 -6.31 1.43
C CYS A 45 -7.80 -6.70 1.51
N VAL A 46 -7.22 -7.12 0.38
CA VAL A 46 -5.79 -7.47 0.27
C VAL A 46 -4.89 -6.26 0.53
N THR A 47 -5.30 -5.07 0.09
CA THR A 47 -4.58 -3.82 0.35
C THR A 47 -4.46 -3.57 1.85
N PHE A 48 -5.59 -3.67 2.57
CA PHE A 48 -5.62 -3.46 4.02
C PHE A 48 -4.87 -4.55 4.78
N GLU A 49 -4.99 -5.82 4.36
CA GLU A 49 -4.23 -6.92 4.95
C GLU A 49 -2.72 -6.67 4.88
N HIS A 50 -2.23 -6.20 3.72
CA HIS A 50 -0.83 -5.84 3.54
C HIS A 50 -0.39 -4.71 4.47
N LEU A 51 -1.18 -3.63 4.57
CA LEU A 51 -0.87 -2.51 5.46
C LEU A 51 -0.83 -2.98 6.92
N ILE A 52 -1.90 -3.60 7.42
CA ILE A 52 -1.99 -4.09 8.81
C ILE A 52 -0.80 -4.98 9.17
N ASN A 53 -0.45 -5.94 8.32
CA ASN A 53 0.70 -6.81 8.53
C ASN A 53 2.03 -6.04 8.50
N GLY A 54 2.16 -5.05 7.61
CA GLY A 54 3.31 -4.15 7.55
C GLY A 54 3.52 -3.39 8.86
N TYR A 55 2.49 -2.71 9.36
CA TYR A 55 2.52 -1.96 10.62
C TYR A 55 2.79 -2.86 11.83
N TYR A 56 2.13 -4.02 11.90
CA TYR A 56 2.39 -5.01 12.95
C TYR A 56 3.87 -5.42 13.01
N LYS A 57 4.50 -5.66 11.85
CA LYS A 57 5.92 -6.05 11.76
C LYS A 57 6.89 -4.97 12.22
N ILE A 58 6.56 -3.70 12.01
CA ILE A 58 7.42 -2.58 12.45
C ILE A 58 7.10 -2.12 13.87
N GLY A 59 6.15 -2.77 14.57
CA GLY A 59 5.74 -2.43 15.92
C GLY A 59 4.99 -1.10 16.02
N ASP A 60 4.37 -0.64 14.93
CA ASP A 60 3.68 0.63 14.86
C ASP A 60 2.16 0.41 14.90
N VAL A 61 1.51 0.86 15.98
CA VAL A 61 0.07 0.66 16.23
C VAL A 61 -0.79 1.87 15.82
N ARG A 62 -0.22 2.83 15.07
CA ARG A 62 -0.91 4.06 14.66
C ARG A 62 -2.20 3.81 13.88
N LEU A 63 -2.29 2.73 13.11
CA LEU A 63 -3.54 2.37 12.41
C LEU A 63 -4.73 2.10 13.34
N TRP A 64 -4.50 1.81 14.62
CA TRP A 64 -5.55 1.45 15.58
C TRP A 64 -5.88 2.58 16.57
N SER A 65 -5.31 3.78 16.36
CA SER A 65 -5.50 4.92 17.27
C SER A 65 -6.73 5.77 16.95
N PHE A 66 -7.83 5.16 16.49
CA PHE A 66 -9.11 5.83 16.28
C PHE A 66 -9.95 5.92 17.56
#